data_AF-A0AAD7RKY9-F1
#
_entry.id   AF-A0AAD7RKY9-F1
#
_cell.length_a   1.000
_cell.length_b   1.000
_cell.length_c   1.000
_cell.angle_alpha   90.00
_cell.angle_beta   90.00
_cell.angle_gamma   90.00
#
_symmetry.space_group_name_H-M   'P 1'
#
loop_
_entity.id
_entity.type
_entity.pdbx_description
1 polymer ?
#
loop_
_entity_poly.entity_id
_entity_poly.type
_entity_poly.pdbx_seq_one_letter_code
_entity_poly.pdbx_strand_id
1 'polypeptide(L)'
;MKIQEEETLKQAMLKDRSSAEDHQLRARFYAHQLEQREMRLRRQAALYREQVAKLEERGKKFYKVTTEMYHNASREFNAKLRRYEINPICADLQSQILMCYRENPGQTLSCSSLASLYLQCVRDARQNKTKTGG
;
A
#
# COMPACT_ATOMS: atom_id res chain seq x y z
N MET A 1 -76.02 40.71 -17.03
CA MET A 1 -75.35 39.55 -16.40
C MET A 1 -74.27 38.96 -17.30
N LYS A 2 -74.58 38.48 -18.52
CA LYS A 2 -73.58 37.86 -19.44
C LYS A 2 -72.37 38.75 -19.81
N ILE A 3 -72.57 40.05 -20.00
CA ILE A 3 -71.48 40.99 -20.38
C ILE A 3 -70.44 41.14 -19.24
N GLN A 4 -70.89 41.05 -18.00
CA GLN A 4 -70.04 41.21 -16.82
C GLN A 4 -69.20 39.94 -16.54
N GLU A 5 -69.72 38.75 -16.88
CA GLU A 5 -68.94 37.50 -16.88
C GLU A 5 -67.87 37.49 -17.97
N GLU A 6 -68.17 38.03 -19.14
CA GLU A 6 -67.18 38.11 -20.23
C GLU A 6 -66.02 39.08 -19.91
N GLU A 7 -66.31 40.21 -19.27
CA GLU A 7 -65.29 41.16 -18.81
C GLU A 7 -64.43 40.60 -17.67
N THR A 8 -65.04 39.92 -16.70
CA THR A 8 -64.31 39.29 -15.58
C THR A 8 -63.43 38.13 -16.06
N LEU A 9 -63.90 37.32 -17.01
CA LEU A 9 -63.10 36.29 -17.65
C LEU A 9 -61.90 36.87 -18.41
N LYS A 10 -62.10 37.95 -19.19
CA LYS A 10 -61.02 38.65 -19.89
C LYS A 10 -59.97 39.20 -18.91
N GLN A 11 -60.40 39.78 -17.78
CA GLN A 11 -59.48 40.25 -16.74
C GLN A 11 -58.70 39.12 -16.08
N ALA A 12 -59.34 37.97 -15.81
CA ALA A 12 -58.66 36.79 -15.26
C ALA A 12 -57.58 36.28 -16.22
N MET A 13 -57.91 36.13 -17.52
CA MET A 13 -56.94 35.70 -18.54
C MET A 13 -55.75 36.66 -18.68
N LEU A 14 -55.97 37.97 -18.58
CA LEU A 14 -54.89 38.96 -18.62
C LEU A 14 -53.97 38.87 -17.40
N LYS A 15 -54.54 38.62 -16.20
CA LYS A 15 -53.76 38.40 -14.97
C LYS A 15 -52.94 37.12 -15.06
N ASP A 16 -53.53 36.03 -15.55
CA ASP A 16 -52.83 34.76 -15.72
C ASP A 16 -51.68 34.86 -16.73
N ARG A 17 -51.89 35.58 -17.85
CA ARG A 17 -50.83 35.83 -18.83
C ARG A 17 -49.68 36.65 -18.22
N SER A 18 -50.01 37.72 -17.49
CA SER A 18 -49.00 38.54 -16.82
C SER A 18 -48.24 37.76 -15.75
N SER A 19 -48.91 36.89 -15.01
CA SER A 19 -48.28 35.98 -14.05
C SER A 19 -47.35 34.98 -14.75
N ALA A 20 -47.79 34.37 -15.85
CA ALA A 20 -46.97 33.44 -16.64
C ALA A 20 -45.71 34.13 -17.21
N GLU A 21 -45.84 35.36 -17.71
CA GLU A 21 -44.71 36.17 -18.19
C GLU A 21 -43.71 36.48 -17.06
N ASP A 22 -44.17 36.84 -15.85
CA ASP A 22 -43.32 37.06 -14.68
C ASP A 22 -42.62 35.77 -14.23
N HIS A 23 -43.35 34.65 -14.19
CA HIS A 23 -42.76 33.33 -13.90
C HIS A 23 -41.68 32.94 -14.92
N GLN A 24 -41.92 33.19 -16.21
CA GLN A 24 -40.95 32.90 -17.27
C GLN A 24 -39.70 33.78 -17.12
N LEU A 25 -39.86 35.06 -16.79
CA LEU A 25 -38.73 35.98 -16.59
C LEU A 25 -37.88 35.55 -15.39
N ARG A 26 -38.51 35.21 -14.26
CA ARG A 26 -37.83 34.68 -13.07
C ARG A 26 -37.10 33.38 -13.37
N ALA A 27 -37.73 32.46 -14.10
CA ALA A 27 -37.12 31.20 -14.50
C ALA A 27 -35.85 31.42 -15.34
N ARG A 28 -35.88 32.36 -16.29
CA ARG A 28 -34.70 32.74 -17.09
C ARG A 28 -33.59 33.35 -16.25
N PHE A 29 -33.94 34.21 -15.30
CA PHE A 29 -32.97 34.81 -14.38
C PHE A 29 -32.25 33.74 -13.54
N TYR A 30 -33.00 32.81 -12.94
CA TYR A 30 -32.41 31.72 -12.15
C TYR A 30 -31.60 30.75 -13.02
N ALA A 31 -32.07 30.43 -14.23
CA ALA A 31 -31.31 29.59 -15.17
C ALA A 31 -29.94 30.20 -15.47
N HIS A 32 -29.87 31.50 -15.73
CA HIS A 32 -28.61 32.20 -15.97
C HIS A 32 -27.69 32.20 -14.73
N GLN A 33 -28.24 32.45 -13.54
CA GLN A 33 -27.45 32.37 -12.30
C GLN A 33 -26.90 30.96 -12.04
N LEU A 34 -27.68 29.93 -12.32
CA LEU A 34 -27.26 28.53 -12.18
C LEU A 34 -26.13 28.21 -13.14
N GLU A 35 -26.22 28.63 -14.40
CA GLU A 35 -25.18 28.43 -15.40
C GLU A 35 -23.84 29.08 -14.98
N GLN A 36 -23.90 30.33 -14.49
CA GLN A 36 -22.70 31.00 -13.97
C GLN A 36 -22.12 30.28 -12.74
N ARG A 37 -22.97 29.76 -11.84
CA ARG A 37 -22.52 28.99 -10.67
C ARG A 37 -21.90 27.66 -11.09
N GLU A 38 -22.50 26.98 -12.05
CA GLU A 38 -22.00 25.72 -12.58
C GLU A 38 -20.65 25.91 -13.28
N MET A 39 -20.48 26.97 -14.07
CA MET A 39 -19.19 27.28 -14.68
C MET A 39 -18.10 27.53 -13.63
N ARG A 40 -18.41 28.25 -12.54
CA ARG A 40 -17.47 28.46 -11.42
C ARG A 40 -17.10 27.15 -10.73
N LEU A 41 -18.08 26.29 -10.46
CA LEU A 41 -17.85 24.97 -9.86
C LEU A 41 -17.00 24.07 -10.76
N ARG A 42 -17.27 24.05 -12.07
CA ARG A 42 -16.48 23.27 -13.04
C ARG A 42 -15.02 23.74 -13.10
N ARG A 43 -14.77 25.05 -13.09
CA ARG A 43 -13.41 25.60 -13.03
C ARG A 43 -12.68 25.16 -11.77
N GLN A 44 -13.33 25.27 -10.62
CA GLN A 44 -12.75 24.86 -9.34
C GLN A 44 -12.49 23.35 -9.28
N ALA A 45 -13.42 22.54 -9.78
CA ALA A 45 -13.26 21.09 -9.86
C ALA A 45 -12.08 20.68 -10.76
N ALA A 46 -11.88 21.36 -11.90
CA ALA A 46 -10.74 21.12 -12.78
C ALA A 46 -9.41 21.41 -12.07
N LEU A 47 -9.31 22.56 -11.39
CA LEU A 47 -8.11 22.94 -10.62
C LEU A 47 -7.78 21.93 -9.52
N TYR A 48 -8.77 21.53 -8.71
CA TYR A 48 -8.53 20.53 -7.67
C TYR A 48 -8.16 19.17 -8.23
N ARG A 49 -8.80 18.75 -9.32
CA ARG A 49 -8.47 17.48 -9.97
C ARG A 49 -7.02 17.44 -10.45
N GLU A 50 -6.53 18.54 -11.02
CA GLU A 50 -5.13 18.66 -11.43
C GLU A 50 -4.18 18.61 -10.23
N GLN A 51 -4.49 19.33 -9.15
CA GLN A 51 -3.68 19.31 -7.92
C GLN A 51 -3.59 17.90 -7.32
N VAL A 52 -4.73 17.20 -7.23
CA VAL A 52 -4.77 15.82 -6.73
C VAL A 52 -3.95 14.89 -7.63
N ALA A 53 -4.11 14.98 -8.96
CA ALA A 53 -3.34 14.15 -9.90
C ALA A 53 -1.82 14.35 -9.74
N LYS A 54 -1.36 15.59 -9.56
CA LYS A 54 0.05 15.91 -9.31
C LYS A 54 0.55 15.35 -7.98
N LEU A 55 -0.26 15.43 -6.93
CA LEU A 55 0.07 14.84 -5.62
C LEU A 55 0.16 13.32 -5.70
N GLU A 56 -0.79 12.67 -6.37
CA GLU A 56 -0.78 11.22 -6.60
C GLU A 56 0.43 10.78 -7.41
N GLU A 57 0.80 11.50 -8.48
CA GLU A 57 1.97 11.19 -9.28
C GLU A 57 3.26 11.29 -8.44
N ARG A 58 3.39 12.36 -7.64
CA ARG A 58 4.53 12.53 -6.73
C ARG A 58 4.57 11.43 -5.68
N GLY A 59 3.42 11.05 -5.11
CA GLY A 59 3.30 9.97 -4.14
C GLY A 59 3.71 8.62 -4.74
N LYS A 60 3.27 8.31 -5.96
CA LYS A 60 3.67 7.09 -6.70
C LYS A 60 5.19 7.03 -6.94
N LYS A 61 5.78 8.13 -7.40
CA LYS A 61 7.24 8.21 -7.62
C LYS A 61 8.01 8.00 -6.32
N PHE A 62 7.58 8.65 -5.23
CA PHE A 62 8.23 8.49 -3.93
C PHE A 62 8.12 7.05 -3.42
N TYR A 63 6.93 6.47 -3.40
CA TYR A 63 6.70 5.11 -2.91
C TYR A 63 7.50 4.07 -3.72
N LYS A 64 7.55 4.23 -5.05
CA LYS A 64 8.35 3.36 -5.93
C LYS A 64 9.83 3.42 -5.58
N VAL A 65 10.41 4.62 -5.52
CA VAL A 65 11.83 4.80 -5.19
C VAL A 65 12.15 4.25 -3.80
N THR A 66 11.30 4.51 -2.80
CA THR A 66 11.51 4.00 -1.44
C THR A 66 11.48 2.47 -1.39
N THR A 67 10.49 1.85 -2.04
CA THR A 67 10.33 0.39 -2.07
C THR A 67 11.49 -0.27 -2.82
N GLU A 68 11.88 0.27 -3.98
CA GLU A 68 13.03 -0.22 -4.75
C GLU A 68 14.34 -0.09 -3.97
N MET A 69 14.60 1.05 -3.32
CA MET A 69 15.80 1.25 -2.50
C MET A 69 15.85 0.29 -1.32
N TYR A 70 14.72 0.08 -0.62
CA TYR A 70 14.63 -0.88 0.48
C TYR A 70 14.93 -2.31 0.00
N HIS A 71 14.28 -2.74 -1.09
CA HIS A 71 14.52 -4.07 -1.63
C HIS A 71 15.95 -4.24 -2.15
N ASN A 72 16.54 -3.23 -2.77
CA ASN A 72 17.93 -3.26 -3.21
C ASN A 72 18.89 -3.39 -2.02
N ALA A 73 18.71 -2.56 -0.99
CA ALA A 73 19.52 -2.61 0.23
C ALA A 73 19.39 -3.97 0.93
N SER A 74 18.17 -4.51 1.02
CA SER A 74 17.93 -5.85 1.57
C SER A 74 18.61 -6.94 0.75
N ARG A 75 18.55 -6.89 -0.59
CA ARG A 75 19.25 -7.85 -1.46
C ARG A 75 20.76 -7.76 -1.31
N GLU A 76 21.32 -6.55 -1.24
CA GLU A 76 22.76 -6.35 -1.05
C GLU A 76 23.22 -6.88 0.32
N PHE A 77 22.46 -6.59 1.37
CA PHE A 77 22.72 -7.11 2.72
C PHE A 77 22.65 -8.63 2.76
N ASN A 78 21.61 -9.24 2.20
CA ASN A 78 21.47 -10.69 2.12
C ASN A 78 22.58 -11.33 1.28
N ALA A 79 23.01 -10.70 0.19
CA ALA A 79 24.13 -11.19 -0.62
C ALA A 79 25.44 -11.16 0.16
N LYS A 80 25.68 -10.11 0.97
CA LYS A 80 26.83 -10.06 1.89
C LYS A 80 26.72 -11.13 2.98
N LEU A 81 25.56 -11.29 3.60
CA LEU A 81 25.33 -12.35 4.60
C LEU A 81 25.56 -13.75 4.04
N ARG A 82 25.06 -14.06 2.84
CA ARG A 82 25.27 -15.36 2.20
C ARG A 82 26.74 -15.64 1.89
N ARG A 83 27.54 -14.61 1.57
CA ARG A 83 29.00 -14.76 1.46
C ARG A 83 29.65 -15.15 2.80
N TYR A 84 29.01 -14.82 3.91
CA TYR A 84 29.42 -15.17 5.27
C TYR A 84 28.42 -16.13 5.93
N GLU A 85 27.78 -17.03 5.17
CA GLU A 85 27.11 -18.18 5.79
C GLU A 85 28.19 -18.99 6.51
N ILE A 86 28.38 -18.70 7.80
CA ILE A 86 29.26 -19.42 8.69
C ILE A 86 28.60 -20.78 8.87
N ASN A 87 28.90 -21.69 7.96
CA ASN A 87 28.50 -23.06 8.09
C ASN A 87 29.31 -23.64 9.26
N PRO A 88 28.69 -23.94 10.41
CA PRO A 88 29.46 -24.40 11.56
C PRO A 88 30.04 -25.77 11.19
N ILE A 89 31.38 -25.88 11.17
CA ILE A 89 32.12 -27.03 10.62
C ILE A 89 31.60 -28.39 11.12
N CYS A 90 31.15 -28.44 12.38
CA CYS A 90 30.66 -29.67 13.03
C CYS A 90 29.13 -29.71 13.25
N ALA A 91 28.35 -28.84 12.59
CA ALA A 91 26.91 -28.71 12.79
C ALA A 91 26.12 -30.00 12.48
N ASP A 92 26.47 -30.70 11.41
CA ASP A 92 25.78 -31.93 11.03
C ASP A 92 26.05 -33.04 12.04
N LEU A 93 27.30 -33.19 12.49
CA LEU A 93 27.67 -34.13 13.55
C LEU A 93 27.02 -33.78 14.88
N GLN A 94 26.88 -32.48 15.18
CA GLN A 94 26.16 -32.01 16.35
C GLN A 94 24.66 -32.37 16.28
N SER A 95 24.04 -32.24 15.11
CA SER A 95 22.63 -32.63 14.92
C SER A 95 22.46 -34.14 15.10
N GLN A 96 23.34 -34.93 14.48
CA GLN A 96 23.27 -36.39 14.54
C GLN A 96 23.50 -36.93 15.97
N ILE A 97 24.43 -36.36 16.75
CA ILE A 97 24.70 -36.82 18.12
C ILE A 97 23.53 -36.48 19.07
N LEU A 98 22.94 -35.30 18.90
CA LEU A 98 21.77 -34.89 19.68
C LEU A 98 20.56 -35.78 19.35
N MET A 99 20.38 -36.13 18.08
CA MET A 99 19.34 -37.07 17.65
C MET A 99 19.56 -38.46 18.28
N CYS A 100 20.78 -38.99 18.23
CA CYS A 100 21.10 -40.29 18.83
C CYS A 100 20.79 -40.34 20.34
N TYR A 101 21.18 -39.32 21.10
CA TYR A 101 20.88 -39.26 22.53
C TYR A 101 19.38 -39.17 22.83
N ARG A 102 18.63 -38.49 21.96
CA ARG A 102 17.17 -38.38 22.09
C ARG A 102 16.47 -39.70 21.83
N GLU A 103 16.98 -40.48 20.87
CA GLU A 103 16.46 -41.81 20.52
C GLU A 103 16.89 -42.91 21.48
N ASN A 104 18.00 -42.73 22.21
CA ASN A 104 18.59 -43.72 23.11
C ASN A 104 18.72 -43.20 24.57
N PRO A 105 17.61 -42.85 25.24
CA PRO A 105 17.64 -42.34 26.60
C PRO A 105 18.21 -43.39 27.57
N GLY A 106 19.16 -42.98 28.40
CA GLY A 106 19.84 -43.88 29.35
C GLY A 106 20.86 -44.85 28.74
N GLN A 107 20.96 -44.91 27.40
CA GLN A 107 21.91 -45.77 26.68
C GLN A 107 22.92 -44.93 25.88
N THR A 108 23.53 -43.94 26.53
CA THR A 108 24.43 -42.97 25.88
C THR A 108 25.66 -43.61 25.24
N LEU A 109 26.08 -44.79 25.71
CA LEU A 109 27.20 -45.55 25.14
C LEU A 109 26.91 -46.05 23.71
N SER A 110 25.63 -46.23 23.33
CA SER A 110 25.25 -46.58 21.95
C SER A 110 25.58 -45.46 20.96
N CYS A 111 25.69 -44.22 21.44
CA CYS A 111 26.08 -43.04 20.64
C CYS A 111 27.58 -42.73 20.69
N SER A 112 28.38 -43.57 21.34
CA SER A 112 29.81 -43.30 21.63
C SER A 112 30.65 -43.09 20.37
N SER A 113 30.44 -43.88 19.33
CA SER A 113 31.13 -43.73 18.04
C SER A 113 30.88 -42.35 17.42
N LEU A 114 29.63 -41.91 17.45
CA LEU A 114 29.19 -40.63 16.93
C LEU A 114 29.73 -39.46 17.77
N ALA A 115 29.78 -39.64 19.09
CA ALA A 115 30.40 -38.71 20.03
C ALA A 115 31.90 -38.53 19.78
N SER A 116 32.62 -39.63 19.53
CA SER A 116 34.05 -39.58 19.18
C SER A 116 34.29 -38.82 17.87
N LEU A 117 33.45 -39.04 16.86
CA LEU A 117 33.54 -38.34 15.58
C LEU A 117 33.30 -36.83 15.73
N TYR A 118 32.26 -36.45 16.49
CA TYR A 118 31.98 -35.04 16.80
C TYR A 118 33.16 -34.38 17.54
N LEU A 119 33.72 -35.04 18.56
CA LEU A 119 34.87 -34.52 19.30
C LEU A 119 36.12 -34.39 18.43
N GLN A 120 36.34 -35.29 17.48
CA GLN A 120 37.42 -35.17 16.51
C GLN A 120 37.23 -33.95 15.61
N CYS A 121 36.04 -33.77 15.03
CA CYS A 121 35.72 -32.58 14.23
C CYS A 121 35.98 -31.28 15.00
N VAL A 122 35.56 -31.20 16.28
CA VAL A 122 35.76 -30.01 17.11
C VAL A 122 37.25 -29.74 17.35
N ARG A 123 38.06 -30.78 17.58
CA ARG A 123 39.52 -30.65 17.74
C ARG A 123 40.18 -30.15 16.47
N ASP A 124 39.83 -30.73 15.32
CA ASP A 124 40.41 -30.37 14.02
C ASP A 124 40.02 -28.94 13.63
N ALA A 125 38.75 -28.56 13.86
CA ALA A 125 38.27 -27.20 13.64
C ALA A 125 38.99 -26.17 14.54
N ARG A 126 39.27 -26.51 15.80
CA ARG A 126 40.05 -25.65 16.71
C ARG A 126 41.49 -25.49 16.25
N GLN A 127 42.15 -26.59 15.86
CA GLN A 127 43.53 -26.56 15.38
C GLN A 127 43.67 -25.80 14.05
N ASN A 128 42.71 -25.94 13.15
CA ASN A 128 42.73 -25.23 11.87
C ASN A 128 42.53 -23.72 12.05
N LYS A 129 41.65 -23.29 12.98
CA LYS A 129 41.50 -21.86 13.33
C LYS A 129 42.78 -21.23 13.87
N THR A 130 43.59 -21.98 14.63
CA THR A 130 44.87 -21.48 15.15
C THR A 130 45.98 -21.40 14.10
N LYS A 131 45.86 -22.09 12.96
CA LYS A 131 46.87 -22.11 11.89
C LYS A 131 46.64 -21.05 10.80
N THR A 132 45.42 -20.55 10.65
CA THR A 132 45.04 -19.59 9.60
C THR A 132 44.83 -18.16 10.12
N GLY A 133 45.09 -17.89 11.39
CA GLY A 133 45.07 -16.55 11.97
C GLY A 133 46.39 -15.83 11.73
N GLY A 134 46.49 -15.14 10.59
CA GLY A 134 47.48 -14.08 10.32
C GLY A 134 46.78 -12.73 10.30
#